data_AF-A0A9Q4XKV0-F1
#
_entry.id   AF-A0A9Q4XKV0-F1
#
_cell.length_a   1.000
_cell.length_b   1.000
_cell.length_c   1.000
_cell.angle_alpha   90.00
_cell.angle_beta   90.00
_cell.angle_gamma   90.00
#
_symmetry.space_group_name_H-M   'P 1'
#
loop_
_entity.id
_entity.type
_entity.pdbx_description
1 polymer ?
#
loop_
_entity_poly.entity_id
_entity_poly.type
_entity_poly.pdbx_seq_one_letter_code
_entity_poly.pdbx_strand_id
1 'polypeptide(L)' 'MLKQYDMTAQASCVLETISKNDWQTVQAISNQTGLSNENCEFLLTQFEIAGVVAKQGNSYMRTA' A
#
# COMPACT_ATOMS: atom_id res chain seq x y z
N MET A 1 9.57 3.05 -18.07
CA MET A 1 8.19 2.56 -17.91
C MET A 1 8.25 1.22 -17.21
N LEU A 2 7.70 1.11 -16.00
CA LEU A 2 7.46 -0.20 -15.39
C LEU A 2 6.47 -0.97 -16.28
N LYS A 3 6.72 -2.25 -16.54
CA LYS A 3 5.78 -3.06 -17.33
C LYS A 3 4.54 -3.31 -16.46
N GLN A 4 3.36 -3.44 -17.06
CA GLN A 4 2.12 -3.61 -16.29
C GLN A 4 2.13 -4.85 -15.37
N TYR A 5 2.89 -5.89 -15.74
CA TYR A 5 3.16 -7.05 -14.88
C TYR A 5 3.87 -6.67 -13.56
N ASP A 6 4.79 -5.71 -13.60
CA ASP A 6 5.49 -5.21 -12.41
C ASP A 6 4.52 -4.47 -11.48
N MET A 7 3.57 -3.71 -12.03
CA MET A 7 2.58 -2.96 -11.24
C MET A 7 1.63 -3.87 -10.46
N THR A 8 1.18 -4.98 -11.07
CA THR A 8 0.32 -5.94 -10.37
C THR A 8 1.08 -6.67 -9.26
N ALA A 9 2.35 -7.02 -9.48
CA ALA A 9 3.19 -7.65 -8.46
C ALA A 9 3.46 -6.72 -7.28
N GLN A 10 3.78 -5.44 -7.56
CA GLN A 10 3.97 -4.41 -6.54
C GLN A 10 2.69 -4.15 -5.74
N ALA A 11 1.54 -4.08 -6.42
CA ALA A 11 0.25 -3.92 -5.75
C ALA A 11 -0.04 -5.10 -4.79
N SER A 12 0.17 -6.35 -5.22
CA SER A 12 -0.02 -7.52 -4.35
C SER A 12 0.90 -7.46 -3.14
N CYS A 13 2.19 -7.16 -3.35
CA CYS A 13 3.17 -7.06 -2.29
C CYS A 13 2.80 -5.99 -1.25
N VAL A 14 2.41 -4.79 -1.68
CA VAL A 14 1.96 -3.72 -0.78
C VAL A 14 0.71 -4.15 -0.02
N LEU A 15 -0.29 -4.70 -0.71
CA LEU A 15 -1.54 -5.10 -0.09
C LEU A 15 -1.32 -6.19 0.98
N GLU A 16 -0.49 -7.20 0.69
CA GLU A 16 -0.11 -8.26 1.62
C GLU A 16 0.64 -7.75 2.86
N THR A 17 1.40 -6.67 2.73
CA THR A 17 2.17 -6.05 3.80
C THR A 17 1.28 -5.29 4.80
N ILE A 18 0.16 -4.73 4.35
CA ILE A 18 -0.71 -3.91 5.19
C ILE A 18 -1.44 -4.76 6.23
N SER A 19 -1.28 -4.37 7.49
CA SER A 19 -1.90 -4.97 8.66
C SER A 19 -3.43 -4.81 8.64
N LYS A 20 -4.11 -5.84 9.17
CA LYS A 20 -5.55 -5.82 9.45
C LYS A 20 -5.88 -5.30 10.86
N ASN A 21 -4.88 -5.22 11.73
CA ASN A 21 -5.08 -4.99 13.17
C ASN A 21 -4.36 -3.73 13.68
N ASP A 22 -3.58 -3.07 12.83
CA ASP A 22 -2.78 -1.91 13.22
C ASP A 22 -2.63 -0.93 12.05
N TRP A 23 -2.52 0.35 12.39
CA TRP A 23 -2.35 1.43 11.44
C TRP A 23 -0.87 1.60 11.10
N GLN A 24 -0.51 1.45 9.82
CA GLN A 24 0.87 1.56 9.38
C GLN A 24 1.08 2.81 8.53
N THR A 25 2.15 3.55 8.81
CA THR A 25 2.53 4.71 7.99
C THR A 25 3.04 4.28 6.62
N VAL A 26 2.95 5.17 5.63
CA VAL A 26 3.54 4.95 4.29
C VAL A 26 5.02 4.56 4.39
N GLN A 27 5.78 5.20 5.28
CA GLN A 27 7.20 4.90 5.50
C GLN A 27 7.43 3.47 6.02
N ALA A 28 6.58 2.98 6.93
CA ALA A 28 6.70 1.62 7.44
C ALA A 28 6.45 0.57 6.33
N ILE A 29 5.42 0.81 5.52
CA ILE A 29 5.04 -0.05 4.39
C ILE A 29 6.15 -0.04 3.31
N SER A 30 6.70 1.13 3.01
CA SER A 30 7.84 1.32 2.11
C SER A 30 9.07 0.54 2.55
N ASN A 31 9.45 0.63 3.84
CA ASN A 31 10.56 -0.14 4.39
C ASN A 31 10.36 -1.66 4.29
N GLN A 32 9.12 -2.14 4.42
CA GLN A 32 8.79 -3.57 4.37
C GLN A 32 8.74 -4.12 2.94
N THR A 33 8.25 -3.32 1.99
CA THR A 33 8.08 -3.72 0.58
C THR A 33 9.33 -3.44 -0.27
N GLY A 34 10.21 -2.53 0.17
CA GLY A 34 11.35 -2.04 -0.59
C GLY A 34 10.97 -1.11 -1.74
N LEU A 35 9.70 -0.68 -1.82
CA LEU A 35 9.23 0.30 -2.79
C LEU A 35 9.49 1.71 -2.28
N SER A 36 9.57 2.70 -3.19
CA SER A 36 9.65 4.08 -2.76
C SER A 36 8.35 4.53 -2.06
N ASN A 37 8.44 5.59 -1.25
CA ASN A 37 7.28 6.15 -0.59
C ASN A 37 6.22 6.60 -1.60
N GLU A 38 6.63 7.20 -2.73
CA GLU A 38 5.73 7.68 -3.77
C GLU A 38 4.97 6.52 -4.43
N ASN A 39 5.65 5.40 -4.68
CA ASN A 39 5.00 4.21 -5.24
C ASN A 39 4.03 3.57 -4.24
N CYS A 40 4.41 3.48 -2.96
CA CYS A 40 3.51 3.01 -1.92
C CYS A 40 2.29 3.91 -1.81
N GLU A 41 2.46 5.23 -1.77
CA GLU A 41 1.39 6.19 -1.59
C GLU A 41 0.42 6.21 -2.79
N PHE A 42 0.95 6.07 -4.01
CA PHE A 42 0.14 5.87 -5.20
C PHE A 42 -0.74 4.61 -5.08
N LEU A 43 -0.14 3.46 -4.76
CA LEU A 43 -0.87 2.19 -4.64
C LEU A 43 -1.89 2.21 -3.49
N LEU A 44 -1.51 2.76 -2.34
CA LEU A 44 -2.38 2.92 -1.17
C LEU A 44 -3.57 3.82 -1.47
N THR A 45 -3.39 4.89 -2.24
CA THR A 45 -4.49 5.74 -2.72
C THR A 45 -5.43 4.95 -3.63
N GLN A 46 -4.92 4.11 -4.55
CA GLN A 46 -5.76 3.25 -5.38
C GLN A 46 -6.55 2.24 -4.54
N PHE A 47 -5.92 1.67 -3.51
CA PHE A 47 -6.57 0.74 -2.59
C PHE A 47 -7.65 1.41 -1.74
N GLU A 48 -7.41 2.65 -1.29
CA GLU A 48 -8.39 3.44 -0.55
C GLU A 48 -9.63 3.70 -1.41
N ILE A 49 -9.43 4.14 -2.66
CA ILE A 49 -10.53 4.36 -3.61
C ILE A 49 -11.31 3.07 -3.88
N ALA A 50 -10.62 1.93 -3.96
CA ALA A 50 -11.23 0.61 -4.14
C ALA A 50 -11.86 0.05 -2.84
N GLY A 51 -11.70 0.72 -1.70
CA GLY A 51 -12.26 0.32 -0.41
C GLY A 51 -11.58 -0.90 0.25
N VAL A 52 -10.39 -1.30 -0.21
CA VAL A 52 -9.62 -2.44 0.37
C VAL A 52 -8.72 -2.04 1.54
N VAL A 53 -8.47 -0.73 1.70
CA VAL A 53 -7.77 -0.17 2.87
C VAL A 53 -8.50 1.08 3.33
N ALA A 54 -8.39 1.38 4.62
CA ALA A 54 -8.80 2.63 5.24
C ALA A 54 -7.58 3.51 5.42
N LYS A 55 -7.80 4.84 5.40
CA LYS A 55 -6.77 5.85 5.66
C LYS A 55 -7.12 6.66 6.91
N GLN A 56 -6.11 6.91 7.75
CA GLN A 56 -6.18 7.82 8.88
C GLN A 56 -4.91 8.67 8.91
N GLY A 57 -5.00 9.95 8.52
CA GLY A 57 -3.82 10.80 8.39
C GLY A 57 -2.86 10.26 7.35
N ASN A 58 -1.63 9.92 7.76
CA ASN A 58 -0.61 9.30 6.91
C ASN A 58 -0.46 7.77 7.13
N SER A 59 -1.47 7.16 7.72
CA SER A 59 -1.47 5.73 8.04
C SER A 59 -2.61 4.99 7.34
N TYR A 60 -2.37 3.71 7.06
CA TYR A 60 -3.27 2.82 6.34
C TYR A 60 -3.47 1.52 7.11
N MET A 61 -4.66 0.94 6.98
CA MET A 61 -5.02 -0.37 7.54
C MET A 61 -5.95 -1.10 6.58
N ARG A 62 -5.87 -2.43 6.49
CA ARG A 62 -6.79 -3.21 5.66
C ARG A 62 -8.21 -3.16 6.20
N THR A 63 -9.19 -3.08 5.30
CA THR A 63 -10.62 -3.09 5.65
C THR A 63 -11.23 -4.50 5.72
N ALA A 64 -10.53 -5.51 5.19
CA ALA A 64 -10.96 -6.93 5.19
C ALA A 64 -9.78 -7.91 5.33
#